data_AF-A0A3M1VWE4-F1
#
_entry.id   AF-A0A3M1VWE4-F1
#
_cell.length_a   1.000
_cell.length_b   1.000
_cell.length_c   1.000
_cell.angle_alpha   90.00
_cell.angle_beta   90.00
_cell.angle_gamma   90.00
#
_symmetry.space_group_name_H-M   'P 1'
#
loop_
_entity.id
_entity.type
_entity.pdbx_description
1 polymer ?
#
loop_
_entity_poly.entity_id
_entity_poly.type
_entity_poly.pdbx_seq_one_letter_code
_entity_poly.pdbx_strand_id
1 'polypeptide(L)'
;MALDENQFKELLKEDPGNAEFAEFSDYLRRKKRFLEAFDVCFAGLSANPSCDHGRLVLARTFYDCGYYWFAVRELKMLQEKHPFNKSIKRLLKYLTGSEVVNESSPEASPSQSAAESEDTVAEAEFDFEDLDLIEEEEQDK
;
A
#
# COMPACT_ATOMS: atom_id res chain seq x y z
N MET A 1 2.24 -20.21 -11.17
CA MET A 1 3.41 -20.68 -10.40
C MET A 1 4.03 -19.39 -9.89
N ALA A 2 3.93 -19.09 -8.59
CA ALA A 2 4.45 -17.83 -8.06
C ALA A 2 5.97 -17.79 -8.30
N LEU A 3 6.48 -16.66 -8.83
CA LEU A 3 7.92 -16.47 -8.99
C LEU A 3 8.58 -16.51 -7.62
N ASP A 4 9.77 -17.08 -7.54
CA ASP A 4 10.59 -16.96 -6.35
C ASP A 4 11.24 -15.57 -6.26
N GLU A 5 11.75 -15.21 -5.07
CA GLU A 5 12.36 -13.89 -4.84
C GLU A 5 13.56 -13.60 -5.78
N ASN A 6 14.29 -14.63 -6.24
CA ASN A 6 15.42 -14.42 -7.14
C ASN A 6 14.93 -14.16 -8.57
N GLN A 7 13.89 -14.88 -9.01
CA GLN A 7 13.26 -14.67 -10.31
C GLN A 7 12.69 -13.25 -10.44
N PHE A 8 12.04 -12.73 -9.39
CA PHE A 8 11.61 -11.33 -9.36
C PHE A 8 12.79 -10.36 -9.51
N LYS A 9 13.89 -10.58 -8.77
CA LYS A 9 15.06 -9.70 -8.84
C LYS A 9 15.72 -9.71 -10.21
N GLU A 10 15.80 -10.87 -10.87
CA GLU A 10 16.35 -10.98 -12.22
C GLU A 10 15.45 -10.26 -13.22
N LEU A 11 14.13 -10.52 -13.18
CA LEU A 11 13.15 -9.87 -14.04
C LEU A 11 13.19 -8.34 -13.91
N LEU A 12 13.12 -7.83 -12.68
CA LEU A 12 13.07 -6.39 -12.41
C LEU A 12 14.40 -5.67 -12.62
N LYS A 13 15.51 -6.41 -12.68
CA LYS A 13 16.79 -5.86 -13.09
C LYS A 13 16.83 -5.60 -14.60
N GLU A 14 16.17 -6.44 -15.39
CA GLU A 14 16.06 -6.26 -16.85
C GLU A 14 14.98 -5.24 -17.20
N ASP A 15 13.82 -5.33 -16.56
CA ASP A 15 12.68 -4.43 -16.75
C ASP A 15 12.07 -4.01 -15.41
N PRO A 16 12.53 -2.88 -14.82
CA PRO A 16 11.96 -2.37 -13.59
C PRO A 16 10.47 -2.00 -13.69
N GLY A 17 9.99 -1.65 -14.89
CA GLY A 17 8.61 -1.21 -15.12
C GLY A 17 7.60 -2.36 -15.29
N ASN A 18 8.07 -3.60 -15.29
CA ASN A 18 7.25 -4.79 -15.40
C ASN A 18 6.24 -4.87 -14.24
N ALA A 19 4.96 -5.10 -14.54
CA ALA A 19 3.87 -5.13 -13.55
C ALA A 19 4.12 -6.04 -12.33
N GLU A 20 4.95 -7.08 -12.50
CA GLU A 20 5.42 -7.98 -11.44
C GLU A 20 6.17 -7.25 -10.29
N PHE A 21 6.65 -6.02 -10.50
CA PHE A 21 7.26 -5.22 -9.42
C PHE A 21 6.27 -5.00 -8.27
N ALA A 22 4.98 -4.89 -8.58
CA ALA A 22 3.95 -4.63 -7.60
C ALA A 22 3.65 -5.89 -6.77
N GLU A 23 3.61 -7.07 -7.41
CA GLU A 23 3.51 -8.36 -6.69
C GLU A 23 4.72 -8.59 -5.79
N PHE A 24 5.92 -8.33 -6.31
CA PHE A 24 7.14 -8.48 -5.52
C PHE A 24 7.22 -7.50 -4.34
N SER A 25 6.80 -6.25 -4.55
CA SER A 25 6.70 -5.26 -3.48
C SER A 25 5.68 -5.69 -2.41
N ASP A 26 4.50 -6.19 -2.80
CA ASP A 26 3.50 -6.68 -1.84
C ASP A 26 4.02 -7.89 -1.05
N TYR A 27 4.76 -8.79 -1.70
CA TYR A 27 5.43 -9.91 -1.04
C TYR A 27 6.44 -9.43 0.03
N LEU A 28 7.27 -8.43 -0.31
CA LEU A 28 8.23 -7.84 0.64
C LEU A 28 7.51 -7.14 1.80
N ARG A 29 6.43 -6.41 1.52
CA ARG A 29 5.56 -5.77 2.53
C ARG A 29 4.96 -6.80 3.48
N ARG A 30 4.38 -7.89 2.97
CA ARG A 30 3.82 -8.99 3.80
C ARG A 30 4.88 -9.63 4.71
N LYS A 31 6.15 -9.61 4.30
CA LYS A 31 7.31 -10.02 5.12
C LYS A 31 7.84 -8.93 6.07
N LYS A 32 7.16 -7.79 6.19
CA LYS A 32 7.57 -6.61 6.97
C LYS A 32 8.93 -6.02 6.53
N ARG A 33 9.36 -6.30 5.30
CA ARG A 33 10.59 -5.74 4.69
C ARG A 33 10.25 -4.44 3.97
N PHE A 34 9.76 -3.45 4.73
CA PHE A 34 9.16 -2.23 4.16
C PHE A 34 10.13 -1.39 3.32
N LEU A 35 11.39 -1.25 3.75
CA LEU A 35 12.39 -0.49 2.98
C LEU A 35 12.61 -1.09 1.58
N GLU A 36 12.74 -2.41 1.49
CA GLU A 36 12.91 -3.09 0.21
C GLU A 36 11.64 -3.04 -0.63
N ALA A 37 10.45 -3.14 0.01
CA ALA A 37 9.18 -2.96 -0.68
C ALA A 37 9.09 -1.55 -1.30
N PHE A 38 9.48 -0.51 -0.55
CA PHE A 38 9.54 0.86 -1.07
C PHE A 38 10.52 0.99 -2.24
N ASP A 39 11.74 0.44 -2.11
CA ASP A 39 12.75 0.52 -3.17
C ASP A 39 12.24 -0.09 -4.47
N VAL A 40 11.66 -1.30 -4.40
CA VAL A 40 11.08 -1.98 -5.56
C VAL A 40 9.91 -1.19 -6.13
N CYS A 41 8.99 -0.74 -5.28
CA CYS A 41 7.78 -0.06 -5.73
C CYS A 41 8.07 1.31 -6.34
N PHE A 42 9.00 2.08 -5.78
CA PHE A 42 9.41 3.36 -6.34
C PHE A 42 10.17 3.20 -7.64
N ALA A 43 11.07 2.21 -7.75
CA ALA A 43 11.77 1.91 -9.00
C ALA A 43 10.75 1.55 -10.10
N GLY A 44 9.79 0.67 -9.77
CA GLY A 44 8.76 0.25 -10.69
C GLY A 44 7.81 1.36 -11.11
N LEU A 45 7.31 2.16 -10.18
CA LEU A 45 6.46 3.31 -10.49
C LEU A 45 7.22 4.45 -11.19
N SER A 46 8.54 4.55 -11.02
CA SER A 46 9.36 5.49 -11.81
C SER A 46 9.49 5.05 -13.26
N ALA A 47 9.51 3.74 -13.54
CA ALA A 47 9.61 3.19 -14.88
C ALA A 47 8.22 3.00 -15.55
N ASN A 48 7.19 2.68 -14.76
CA ASN A 48 5.80 2.51 -15.17
C ASN A 48 4.86 3.30 -14.21
N PRO A 49 4.74 4.63 -14.38
CA PRO A 49 3.92 5.47 -13.52
C PRO A 49 2.41 5.21 -13.61
N SER A 50 1.96 4.50 -14.64
CA SER A 50 0.54 4.18 -14.89
C SER A 50 0.05 2.91 -14.19
N CYS A 51 0.96 2.13 -13.59
CA CYS A 51 0.64 0.87 -12.93
C CYS A 51 -0.22 1.10 -11.68
N ASP A 52 -1.51 0.76 -11.78
CA ASP A 52 -2.46 0.99 -10.70
C ASP A 52 -2.23 0.04 -9.53
N HIS A 53 -1.89 -1.21 -9.85
CA HIS A 53 -1.52 -2.22 -8.86
C HIS A 53 -0.31 -1.75 -8.03
N GLY A 54 0.72 -1.21 -8.68
CA GLY A 54 1.89 -0.64 -8.01
C GLY A 54 1.54 0.51 -7.08
N ARG A 55 0.69 1.46 -7.53
CA ARG A 55 0.24 2.58 -6.69
C ARG A 55 -0.54 2.12 -5.48
N LEU A 56 -1.36 1.09 -5.65
CA LEU A 56 -2.10 0.49 -4.55
C LEU A 56 -1.17 -0.17 -3.54
N VAL A 57 -0.20 -0.95 -4.00
CA VAL A 57 0.81 -1.58 -3.13
C VAL A 57 1.63 -0.52 -2.38
N LEU A 58 1.95 0.59 -3.04
CA LEU A 58 2.61 1.71 -2.38
C LEU A 58 1.72 2.34 -1.28
N ALA A 59 0.44 2.56 -1.55
CA ALA A 59 -0.52 3.06 -0.57
C ALA A 59 -0.67 2.13 0.65
N ARG A 60 -0.75 0.81 0.41
CA ARG A 60 -0.73 -0.24 1.45
C ARG A 60 0.52 -0.14 2.31
N THR A 61 1.69 -0.07 1.67
CA THR A 61 2.98 -0.05 2.37
C THR A 61 3.12 1.20 3.23
N PHE A 62 2.66 2.37 2.76
CA PHE A 62 2.60 3.58 3.57
C PHE A 62 1.65 3.44 4.75
N TYR A 63 0.47 2.87 4.56
CA TYR A 63 -0.49 2.64 5.64
C TYR A 63 0.09 1.74 6.74
N ASP A 64 0.68 0.61 6.36
CA ASP A 64 1.29 -0.35 7.31
C ASP A 64 2.42 0.30 8.14
N CYS A 65 3.10 1.29 7.57
CA CYS A 65 4.14 2.05 8.26
C CYS A 65 3.61 3.25 9.07
N GLY A 66 2.30 3.49 9.12
CA GLY A 66 1.69 4.64 9.80
C GLY A 66 1.79 5.96 9.03
N TYR A 67 2.23 5.94 7.77
CA TYR A 67 2.42 7.10 6.91
C TYR A 67 1.13 7.47 6.15
N TYR A 68 0.05 7.75 6.89
CA TYR A 68 -1.30 7.90 6.33
C TYR A 68 -1.43 9.01 5.29
N TRP A 69 -0.73 10.13 5.46
CA TRP A 69 -0.74 11.23 4.48
C TRP A 69 -0.24 10.80 3.10
N PHE A 70 0.79 9.95 3.06
CA PHE A 70 1.35 9.41 1.82
C PHE A 70 0.42 8.35 1.22
N ALA A 71 -0.19 7.49 2.04
CA ALA A 71 -1.20 6.55 1.58
C ALA A 71 -2.40 7.27 0.93
N VAL A 72 -2.90 8.35 1.55
CA VAL A 72 -3.98 9.18 1.01
C VAL A 72 -3.59 9.82 -0.32
N ARG A 73 -2.34 10.29 -0.47
CA ARG A 73 -1.84 10.86 -1.73
C ARG A 73 -1.93 9.83 -2.86
N GLU A 74 -1.42 8.62 -2.65
CA GLU A 74 -1.44 7.58 -3.70
C GLU A 74 -2.87 7.12 -4.02
N LEU A 75 -3.75 7.01 -3.03
CA LEU A 75 -5.16 6.70 -3.27
C LEU A 75 -5.92 7.82 -4.03
N LYS A 76 -5.54 9.10 -3.84
CA LYS A 76 -6.10 10.20 -4.63
C LYS A 76 -5.69 10.10 -6.10
N MET A 77 -4.43 9.73 -6.38
CA MET A 77 -3.99 9.47 -7.75
C MET A 77 -4.83 8.37 -8.41
N LEU A 78 -5.10 7.29 -7.68
CA LEU A 78 -5.97 6.21 -8.16
C LEU A 78 -7.43 6.69 -8.32
N GLN A 79 -7.95 7.54 -7.43
CA GLN A 79 -9.30 8.10 -7.55
C GLN A 79 -9.47 8.98 -8.79
N GLU A 80 -8.44 9.75 -9.15
CA GLU A 80 -8.46 10.58 -10.36
C GLU A 80 -8.62 9.72 -11.62
N LYS A 81 -7.92 8.57 -11.69
CA LYS A 81 -8.03 7.61 -12.79
C LYS A 81 -9.31 6.77 -12.73
N HIS A 82 -9.75 6.42 -11.53
CA HIS A 82 -10.89 5.54 -11.26
C HIS A 82 -11.96 6.22 -10.40
N PRO A 83 -12.62 7.28 -10.91
CA PRO A 83 -13.50 8.14 -10.11
C PRO A 83 -14.78 7.45 -9.63
N PHE A 84 -15.13 6.28 -10.19
CA PHE A 84 -16.31 5.51 -9.81
C PHE A 84 -16.01 4.31 -8.90
N ASN A 85 -14.73 4.01 -8.67
CA ASN A 85 -14.33 2.91 -7.80
C ASN A 85 -14.75 3.19 -6.35
N LYS A 86 -15.69 2.40 -5.85
CA LYS A 86 -16.28 2.57 -4.51
C LYS A 86 -15.29 2.22 -3.41
N SER A 87 -14.39 1.27 -3.65
CA SER A 87 -13.37 0.83 -2.71
C SER A 87 -12.37 1.95 -2.44
N ILE A 88 -11.84 2.60 -3.49
CA ILE A 88 -10.95 3.78 -3.34
C ILE A 88 -11.64 4.90 -2.56
N LYS A 89 -12.91 5.20 -2.87
CA LYS A 89 -13.69 6.22 -2.12
C LYS A 89 -13.85 5.87 -0.65
N ARG A 90 -14.12 4.60 -0.33
CA ARG A 90 -14.28 4.13 1.05
C ARG A 90 -12.95 4.25 1.80
N LEU A 91 -11.85 3.82 1.19
CA LEU A 91 -10.50 3.91 1.76
C LEU A 91 -10.10 5.36 2.04
N LEU A 92 -10.32 6.27 1.08
CA LEU A 92 -10.06 7.69 1.27
C LEU A 92 -10.89 8.27 2.42
N LYS A 93 -12.19 7.96 2.47
CA LYS A 93 -13.07 8.42 3.55
C LYS A 93 -12.60 7.92 4.92
N TYR A 94 -12.13 6.68 5.00
CA TYR A 94 -11.60 6.11 6.23
C TYR A 94 -10.33 6.85 6.68
N LEU A 95 -9.34 6.99 5.80
CA LEU A 95 -8.06 7.61 6.12
C LEU A 95 -8.16 9.11 6.40
N THR A 96 -9.08 9.83 5.75
CA THR A 96 -9.28 11.27 6.01
C THR A 96 -10.32 11.53 7.11
N GLY A 97 -11.24 10.59 7.35
CA GLY A 97 -12.24 10.69 8.42
C GLY A 97 -11.72 10.26 9.79
N SER A 98 -10.61 9.50 9.85
CA SER A 98 -9.96 9.05 11.09
C SER A 98 -9.09 10.11 11.78
N GLU A 99 -9.14 11.39 11.38
CA GLU A 99 -8.43 12.49 12.07
C GLU A 99 -9.01 12.83 13.47
N VAL A 100 -9.90 12.02 14.08
CA VAL A 100 -10.51 12.33 15.39
C VAL A 100 -10.53 11.14 16.35
N VAL A 101 -9.38 10.47 16.54
CA VAL A 101 -9.01 9.90 17.85
C VAL A 101 -7.48 9.79 17.92
N ASN A 102 -6.80 10.92 18.09
CA ASN A 102 -5.48 10.90 18.70
C ASN A 102 -5.45 12.04 19.73
N GLU A 103 -5.84 11.69 20.95
CA GLU A 103 -5.82 12.58 22.10
C GLU A 103 -4.38 13.03 22.39
N SER A 104 -4.19 14.35 22.37
CA SER A 104 -3.51 15.09 23.44
C SER A 104 -2.04 14.76 23.75
N SER A 105 -1.15 15.65 23.32
CA SER A 105 0.05 16.02 24.10
C SER A 105 -0.35 17.01 25.23
N PRO A 106 0.42 17.29 26.30
CA PRO A 106 1.68 16.71 26.82
C PRO A 106 1.63 16.35 28.34
N GLU A 107 2.61 15.59 28.85
CA GLU A 107 3.36 15.79 30.13
C GLU A 107 3.99 14.51 30.70
N ALA A 108 5.26 14.66 31.14
CA ALA A 108 6.01 13.96 32.19
C ALA A 108 6.11 12.40 32.26
N SER A 109 7.36 11.93 32.30
CA SER A 109 7.86 10.56 32.55
C SER A 109 7.47 9.94 33.92
N PRO A 110 8.00 8.76 34.32
CA PRO A 110 7.79 7.40 33.80
C PRO A 110 7.34 6.41 34.92
N SER A 111 6.62 5.32 34.61
CA SER A 111 6.71 4.03 35.34
C SER A 111 5.74 2.94 34.81
N GLN A 112 6.35 1.81 34.46
CA GLN A 112 5.94 0.40 34.60
C GLN A 112 4.46 -0.04 34.62
N SER A 113 4.28 -1.16 33.90
CA SER A 113 3.29 -2.24 34.07
C SER A 113 1.90 -2.02 33.48
N ALA A 114 1.60 -2.74 32.39
CA ALA A 114 0.70 -3.90 32.41
C ALA A 114 0.45 -4.36 30.98
N ALA A 115 0.44 -5.68 30.81
CA ALA A 115 0.20 -6.43 29.59
C ALA A 115 -0.90 -5.84 28.71
N GLU A 116 -0.52 -5.50 27.48
CA GLU A 116 -1.36 -5.04 26.39
C GLU A 116 -2.27 -6.18 25.92
N SER A 117 -3.57 -6.00 26.11
CA SER A 117 -4.60 -6.64 25.30
C SER A 117 -5.28 -5.55 24.48
N GLU A 118 -4.57 -5.05 23.48
CA GLU A 118 -5.20 -4.35 22.36
C GLU A 118 -5.34 -5.35 21.22
N ASP A 119 -6.42 -6.13 21.32
CA ASP A 119 -6.94 -6.90 20.19
C ASP A 119 -7.36 -5.86 19.13
N THR A 120 -6.51 -5.69 18.13
CA THR A 120 -6.62 -4.68 17.09
C THR A 120 -7.89 -4.91 16.27
N VAL A 121 -8.94 -4.15 16.59
CA VAL A 121 -10.21 -4.06 15.84
C VAL A 121 -10.00 -3.52 14.40
N ALA A 122 -8.76 -3.26 13.98
CA ALA A 122 -8.41 -2.67 12.69
C ALA A 122 -8.14 -3.69 11.56
N GLU A 123 -8.15 -5.00 11.80
CA GLU A 123 -7.86 -5.98 10.73
C GLU A 123 -9.09 -6.37 9.88
N ALA A 124 -10.31 -5.97 10.25
CA ALA A 124 -11.53 -6.53 9.66
C ALA A 124 -12.18 -5.73 8.49
N GLU A 125 -11.71 -4.52 8.14
CA GLU A 125 -12.39 -3.70 7.11
C GLU A 125 -11.49 -3.18 5.98
N PHE A 126 -10.23 -3.61 5.93
CA PHE A 126 -9.25 -3.12 4.97
C PHE A 126 -8.91 -4.19 3.93
N ASP A 127 -9.94 -4.70 3.26
CA ASP A 127 -9.73 -5.66 2.17
C ASP A 127 -9.34 -4.89 0.90
N PHE A 128 -8.05 -4.61 0.76
CA PHE A 128 -7.56 -4.08 -0.49
C PHE A 128 -7.56 -5.14 -1.61
N GLU A 129 -7.76 -6.42 -1.32
CA GLU A 129 -7.87 -7.48 -2.33
C GLU A 129 -9.18 -7.33 -3.14
N ASP A 130 -10.19 -6.65 -2.57
CA ASP A 130 -11.42 -6.18 -3.25
C ASP A 130 -11.20 -4.99 -4.21
N LEU A 131 -9.96 -4.56 -4.43
CA LEU A 131 -9.66 -3.59 -5.47
C LEU A 131 -9.58 -4.32 -6.80
N ASP A 132 -10.73 -4.34 -7.49
CA ASP A 132 -10.87 -4.60 -8.92
C ASP A 132 -10.08 -3.54 -9.74
N LEU A 133 -8.77 -3.51 -9.56
CA LEU A 133 -7.80 -2.78 -10.39
C LEU A 133 -7.02 -3.78 -11.26
N ILE A 134 -7.67 -4.89 -11.62
CA ILE A 134 -7.17 -5.76 -12.67
C ILE A 134 -7.18 -4.90 -13.93
N GLU A 135 -6.00 -4.57 -14.39
CA GLU A 135 -5.77 -3.91 -15.66
C GLU A 135 -6.43 -4.78 -16.73
N GLU A 136 -7.64 -4.41 -17.17
CA GLU A 136 -8.08 -4.79 -18.50
C GLU A 136 -7.10 -4.07 -19.43
N GLU A 137 -6.04 -4.80 -19.81
CA GLU A 137 -5.26 -4.45 -20.99
C GLU A 137 -6.28 -4.17 -22.09
N GLU A 138 -6.43 -2.89 -22.47
CA GLU A 138 -7.04 -2.53 -23.73
C GLU A 138 -6.23 -3.25 -24.82
N GLN A 139 -6.70 -4.43 -25.22
CA GLN A 139 -6.30 -5.10 -26.45
C GLN A 139 -6.81 -4.24 -27.61
N ASP A 140 -6.15 -3.12 -27.86
CA ASP A 140 -6.16 -2.48 -29.16
C ASP A 140 -5.09 -3.16 -30.03
N LYS A 141 -5.49 -4.26 -30.67
CA LYS A 141 -4.99 -4.68 -31.99
C LYS A 141 -5.86 -5.73 -32.68
#